data_AF-A0A1G7GM03-F1
#
_entry.id   AF-A0A1G7GM03-F1
#
_cell.length_a   1.000
_cell.length_b   1.000
_cell.length_c   1.000
_cell.angle_alpha   90.00
_cell.angle_beta   90.00
_cell.angle_gamma   90.00
#
_symmetry.space_group_name_H-M   'P 1'
#
loop_
_entity.id
_entity.type
_entity.pdbx_description
1 polymer ?
#
loop_
_entity_poly.entity_id
_entity_poly.type
_entity_poly.pdbx_seq_one_letter_code
_entity_poly.pdbx_strand_id
1 'polypeptide(L)'
;MRKLLAAVAVLLAFASTAEARGRHHHHRHYAHSGRPAAWCGWFMRTQVGSDPGPQFNLARSWASYGTNAGGPSVGTIVVWRHHVGKIVGQENGQWIVQSGNDGHAVRTRPRSLAGAIAFRNAYASF
;
A
#
# COMPACT_ATOMS: atom_id res chain seq x y z
N MET A 1 60.52 18.76 -23.98
CA MET A 1 59.48 18.60 -25.02
C MET A 1 58.12 18.50 -24.35
N ARG A 2 57.14 19.26 -24.87
CA ARG A 2 55.84 19.54 -24.25
C ARG A 2 54.86 18.36 -24.44
N LYS A 3 54.31 17.90 -23.32
CA LYS A 3 53.03 17.21 -23.06
C LYS A 3 52.30 16.62 -24.28
N LEU A 4 52.28 15.29 -24.38
CA LEU A 4 51.34 14.54 -25.22
C LEU A 4 49.96 14.52 -24.56
N LEU A 5 48.94 14.76 -25.38
CA LEU A 5 47.53 14.83 -25.04
C LEU A 5 46.91 13.43 -24.89
N ALA A 6 45.85 13.42 -24.09
CA ALA A 6 44.95 12.35 -23.71
C ALA A 6 44.42 11.45 -24.84
N ALA A 7 44.12 10.19 -24.49
CA ALA A 7 42.84 9.55 -24.80
C ALA A 7 42.65 8.32 -23.90
N VAL A 8 41.68 8.42 -22.99
CA VAL A 8 41.13 7.30 -22.21
C VAL A 8 40.12 6.58 -23.08
N ALA A 9 40.25 5.27 -23.23
CA ALA A 9 39.17 4.39 -23.65
C ALA A 9 39.32 3.04 -22.91
N VAL A 10 38.65 2.96 -21.76
CA VAL A 10 38.43 1.71 -21.03
C VAL A 10 37.24 1.02 -21.68
N LEU A 11 37.45 -0.16 -22.28
CA LEU A 11 36.37 -1.06 -22.67
C LEU A 11 36.73 -2.47 -22.21
N LEU A 12 36.24 -2.80 -21.01
CA LEU A 12 36.27 -4.12 -20.40
C LEU A 12 35.18 -4.99 -21.03
N ALA A 13 35.55 -5.93 -21.89
CA ALA A 13 34.63 -6.92 -22.44
C ALA A 13 34.55 -8.15 -21.51
N PHE A 14 33.73 -8.05 -20.45
CA PHE A 14 33.26 -9.23 -19.72
C PHE A 14 32.02 -9.79 -20.45
N ALA A 15 32.21 -10.70 -21.39
CA ALA A 15 31.11 -11.48 -21.96
C ALA A 15 30.75 -12.58 -20.97
N SER A 16 29.76 -12.27 -20.12
CA SER A 16 29.16 -13.17 -19.15
C SER A 16 28.63 -14.44 -19.82
N THR A 17 28.90 -15.56 -19.17
CA THR A 17 28.35 -16.89 -19.45
C THR A 17 26.84 -16.84 -19.66
N ALA A 18 26.38 -17.48 -20.73
CA ALA A 18 24.98 -17.76 -20.96
C ALA A 18 24.44 -18.69 -19.85
N GLU A 19 23.83 -18.11 -18.82
CA GLU A 19 22.97 -18.87 -17.90
C GLU A 19 21.58 -18.94 -18.51
N ALA A 20 21.35 -20.05 -19.20
CA ALA A 20 20.06 -20.44 -19.70
C ALA A 20 19.04 -20.53 -18.55
N ARG A 21 18.05 -19.63 -18.62
CA ARG A 21 16.65 -19.84 -18.22
C ARG A 21 16.44 -20.67 -16.95
N GLY A 22 16.57 -20.01 -15.80
CA GLY A 22 16.22 -20.59 -14.52
C GLY A 22 15.60 -19.56 -13.59
N ARG A 23 14.43 -19.01 -13.95
CA ARG A 23 13.45 -18.51 -12.99
C ARG A 23 12.14 -18.20 -13.71
N HIS A 24 11.18 -19.08 -13.48
CA HIS A 24 9.76 -18.82 -13.69
C HIS A 24 9.35 -17.65 -12.78
N HIS A 25 9.62 -16.43 -13.23
CA HIS A 25 8.97 -15.27 -12.66
C HIS A 25 7.53 -15.31 -13.15
N HIS A 26 6.67 -15.94 -12.34
CA HIS A 26 5.25 -15.69 -12.34
C HIS A 26 5.03 -14.22 -11.92
N HIS A 27 5.39 -13.28 -12.80
CA HIS A 27 4.85 -11.93 -12.82
C HIS A 27 3.38 -12.07 -13.21
N ARG A 28 2.59 -12.64 -12.29
CA ARG A 28 1.15 -12.66 -12.40
C ARG A 28 0.72 -11.20 -12.50
N HIS A 29 0.00 -10.92 -13.57
CA HIS A 29 -0.66 -9.68 -13.94
C HIS A 29 -1.66 -9.21 -12.86
N TYR A 30 -1.22 -8.95 -11.63
CA TYR A 30 -2.08 -8.49 -10.54
C TYR A 30 -2.16 -6.98 -10.41
N ALA A 31 -1.42 -6.24 -11.25
CA ALA A 31 -1.44 -4.78 -11.29
C ALA A 31 -2.82 -4.20 -11.71
N HIS A 32 -3.75 -5.01 -12.23
CA HIS A 32 -5.07 -4.52 -12.62
C HIS A 32 -6.16 -5.61 -12.59
N SER A 33 -6.40 -6.23 -11.43
CA SER A 33 -7.79 -6.64 -11.20
C SER A 33 -8.59 -5.34 -11.12
N GLY A 34 -9.48 -5.11 -12.10
CA GLY A 34 -10.29 -3.89 -12.18
C GLY A 34 -10.97 -3.59 -10.83
N ARG A 35 -11.21 -2.31 -10.55
CA ARG A 35 -11.77 -1.84 -9.28
C ARG A 35 -13.06 -2.64 -8.94
N PRO A 36 -13.10 -3.41 -7.84
CA PRO A 36 -14.28 -4.19 -7.45
C PRO A 36 -15.50 -3.31 -7.13
N ALA A 37 -16.71 -3.89 -7.10
CA ALA A 37 -17.91 -3.15 -6.70
C ALA A 37 -17.83 -2.62 -5.25
N ALA A 38 -17.33 -3.45 -4.33
CA ALA A 38 -16.91 -3.02 -3.00
C ALA A 38 -15.40 -2.73 -3.02
N TRP A 39 -15.03 -1.45 -3.15
CA TRP A 39 -13.63 -1.05 -3.40
C TRP A 39 -12.96 -0.27 -2.26
N CYS A 40 -13.50 -0.31 -1.03
CA CYS A 40 -12.86 0.32 0.12
C CYS A 40 -11.47 -0.28 0.42
N GLY A 41 -11.36 -1.61 0.41
CA GLY A 41 -10.07 -2.29 0.58
C GLY A 41 -9.13 -2.08 -0.61
N TRP A 42 -9.66 -2.06 -1.83
CA TRP A 42 -8.89 -1.74 -3.04
C TRP A 42 -8.26 -0.35 -2.96
N PHE A 43 -9.03 0.66 -2.54
CA PHE A 43 -8.51 2.00 -2.29
C PHE A 43 -7.48 1.99 -1.16
N MET A 44 -7.75 1.30 -0.05
CA MET A 44 -6.85 1.28 1.10
C MET A 44 -5.46 0.69 0.77
N ARG A 45 -5.36 -0.22 -0.21
CA ARG A 45 -4.07 -0.76 -0.70
C ARG A 45 -3.15 0.35 -1.25
N THR A 46 -3.72 1.43 -1.77
CA THR A 46 -2.94 2.58 -2.29
C THR A 46 -2.55 3.58 -1.20
N GLN A 47 -3.02 3.39 0.03
CA GLN A 47 -2.78 4.29 1.17
C GLN A 47 -1.66 3.82 2.10
N VAL A 48 -1.00 2.71 1.76
CA VAL A 48 0.08 2.09 2.54
C VAL A 48 1.35 2.03 1.71
N GLY A 49 2.51 1.92 2.37
CA GLY A 49 3.82 2.07 1.74
C GLY A 49 4.15 1.07 0.63
N SER A 50 3.51 -0.10 0.63
CA SER A 50 3.60 -1.08 -0.45
C SER A 50 2.29 -1.84 -0.54
N ASP A 51 1.84 -2.10 -1.77
CA ASP A 51 0.60 -2.82 -2.03
C ASP A 51 0.65 -4.22 -1.42
N PRO A 52 -0.18 -4.52 -0.40
CA PRO A 52 -0.12 -5.79 0.31
C PRO A 52 -0.77 -6.94 -0.46
N GLY A 53 -1.37 -6.67 -1.62
CA GLY A 53 -1.94 -7.66 -2.51
C GLY A 53 -3.48 -7.73 -2.51
N PRO A 54 -4.05 -8.47 -3.48
CA PRO A 54 -5.49 -8.47 -3.76
C PRO A 54 -6.37 -9.05 -2.65
N GLN A 55 -5.83 -9.84 -1.73
CA GLN A 55 -6.55 -10.33 -0.55
C GLN A 55 -7.03 -9.19 0.37
N PHE A 56 -6.38 -8.02 0.29
CA PHE A 56 -6.77 -6.80 0.97
C PHE A 56 -7.81 -5.97 0.21
N ASN A 57 -8.34 -6.44 -0.92
CA ASN A 57 -9.57 -5.88 -1.48
C ASN A 57 -10.75 -6.10 -0.53
N LEU A 58 -10.74 -7.20 0.24
CA LEU A 58 -11.72 -7.50 1.26
C LEU A 58 -11.41 -6.72 2.55
N ALA A 59 -12.38 -5.91 3.02
CA ALA A 59 -12.22 -5.04 4.18
C ALA A 59 -11.73 -5.77 5.45
N ARG A 60 -12.37 -6.88 5.83
CA ARG A 60 -11.99 -7.62 7.06
C ARG A 60 -10.56 -8.14 7.04
N SER A 61 -9.96 -8.38 5.87
CA SER A 61 -8.57 -8.83 5.77
C SER A 61 -7.60 -7.82 6.37
N TRP A 62 -7.96 -6.53 6.37
CA TRP A 62 -7.14 -5.48 6.97
C TRP A 62 -6.95 -5.65 8.48
N ALA A 63 -7.79 -6.43 9.18
CA ALA A 63 -7.62 -6.68 10.60
C ALA A 63 -6.32 -7.42 10.95
N SER A 64 -5.71 -8.13 9.99
CA SER A 64 -4.42 -8.79 10.15
C SER A 64 -3.24 -8.01 9.54
N TYR A 65 -3.47 -6.82 8.99
CA TYR A 65 -2.41 -6.01 8.38
C TYR A 65 -1.55 -5.32 9.44
N GLY A 66 -0.23 -5.23 9.24
CA GLY A 66 0.63 -4.45 10.12
C GLY A 66 0.63 -4.95 11.56
N THR A 67 0.78 -4.04 12.53
CA THR A 67 0.72 -4.34 13.97
C THR A 67 -0.54 -3.78 14.61
N ASN A 68 -0.91 -4.29 15.79
CA ASN A 68 -2.02 -3.75 16.55
C ASN A 68 -1.70 -2.31 16.99
N ALA A 69 -2.61 -1.37 16.75
CA ALA A 69 -2.43 0.02 17.15
C ALA A 69 -2.82 0.30 18.63
N GLY A 70 -3.43 -0.66 19.31
CA GLY A 70 -3.90 -0.50 20.69
C GLY A 70 -5.18 0.34 20.83
N GLY A 71 -5.55 1.10 19.79
CA GLY A 71 -6.76 1.92 19.76
C GLY A 71 -6.77 2.86 18.55
N PRO A 72 -7.77 3.74 18.47
CA PRO A 72 -7.84 4.76 17.43
C PRO A 72 -6.82 5.88 17.67
N SER A 73 -6.03 6.18 16.65
CA SER A 73 -5.20 7.38 16.58
C SER A 73 -5.03 7.83 15.13
N VAL A 74 -4.51 9.05 14.92
CA VAL A 74 -4.26 9.57 13.58
C VAL A 74 -3.19 8.72 12.89
N GLY A 75 -3.46 8.32 11.65
CA GLY A 75 -2.62 7.43 10.86
C GLY A 75 -3.03 5.95 10.95
N THR A 76 -3.80 5.57 11.97
CA THR A 76 -4.27 4.20 12.16
C THR A 76 -5.30 3.81 11.11
N ILE A 77 -5.21 2.55 10.67
CA ILE A 77 -6.21 1.91 9.83
C ILE A 77 -7.31 1.39 10.75
N VAL A 78 -8.52 1.88 10.55
CA VAL A 78 -9.73 1.38 11.20
C VAL A 78 -10.43 0.38 10.30
N VAL A 79 -10.78 -0.78 10.88
CA VAL A 79 -11.36 -1.90 10.16
C VAL A 79 -12.74 -2.23 10.72
N TRP A 80 -13.74 -2.27 9.85
CA TRP A 80 -15.05 -2.87 10.09
C TRP A 80 -15.17 -4.17 9.28
N ARG A 81 -16.18 -5.00 9.59
CA ARG A 81 -16.41 -6.26 8.85
C ARG A 81 -16.54 -6.05 7.32
N HIS A 82 -17.17 -4.95 6.91
CA HIS A 82 -17.48 -4.65 5.51
C HIS A 82 -16.87 -3.34 4.99
N HIS A 83 -16.07 -2.65 5.81
CA HIS A 83 -15.49 -1.37 5.42
C HIS A 83 -14.12 -1.15 6.06
N VAL A 84 -13.27 -0.34 5.42
CA VAL A 84 -11.94 0.01 5.95
C VAL A 84 -11.60 1.45 5.58
N GLY A 85 -10.85 2.12 6.43
CA GLY A 85 -10.34 3.47 6.17
C GLY A 85 -9.15 3.81 7.05
N LYS A 86 -8.59 5.00 6.81
CA LYS A 86 -7.51 5.59 7.60
C LYS A 86 -8.09 6.72 8.45
N ILE A 87 -7.80 6.70 9.75
CA ILE A 87 -8.09 7.84 10.63
C ILE A 87 -7.10 8.94 10.27
N VAL A 88 -7.60 10.11 9.89
CA VAL A 88 -6.78 11.25 9.45
C VAL A 88 -6.88 12.46 10.37
N GLY A 89 -7.77 12.41 11.36
CA GLY A 89 -7.94 13.50 12.32
C GLY A 89 -9.10 13.25 13.27
N GLN A 90 -9.39 14.26 14.07
CA GLN A 90 -10.55 14.31 14.95
C GLN A 90 -11.11 15.74 14.90
N GLU A 91 -12.44 15.87 14.84
CA GLU A 91 -13.13 17.16 14.81
C GLU A 91 -14.41 17.04 15.62
N ASN A 92 -14.67 17.99 16.53
CA ASN A 92 -15.87 18.02 17.37
C ASN A 92 -16.14 16.69 18.12
N GLY A 93 -15.06 16.04 18.60
CA GLY A 93 -15.13 14.75 19.29
C GLY A 93 -15.37 13.53 18.38
N GLN A 94 -15.52 13.73 17.07
CA GLN A 94 -15.72 12.66 16.09
C GLN A 94 -14.43 12.36 15.34
N TRP A 95 -14.19 11.08 15.07
CA TRP A 95 -13.05 10.65 14.27
C TRP A 95 -13.28 10.94 12.79
N ILE A 96 -12.29 11.56 12.15
CA ILE A 96 -12.30 11.83 10.72
C ILE A 96 -11.60 10.67 10.01
N VAL A 97 -12.33 10.02 9.10
CA VAL A 97 -11.85 8.84 8.38
C VAL A 97 -11.84 9.11 6.89
N GLN A 98 -10.69 8.86 6.26
CA GLN A 98 -10.55 8.81 4.81
C GLN A 98 -10.75 7.37 4.34
N SER A 99 -11.65 7.16 3.38
CA SER A 99 -11.88 5.82 2.80
C SER A 99 -12.47 5.89 1.40
N GLY A 100 -12.18 4.86 0.60
CA GLY A 100 -12.82 4.63 -0.68
C GLY A 100 -14.18 3.92 -0.51
N ASN A 101 -15.02 4.00 -1.53
CA ASN A 101 -16.38 3.49 -1.57
C ASN A 101 -17.25 3.92 -0.38
N ASP A 102 -16.94 5.04 0.25
CA ASP A 102 -17.84 5.65 1.23
C ASP A 102 -18.95 6.33 0.45
N GLY A 103 -20.11 5.68 0.38
CA GLY A 103 -21.25 6.07 -0.44
C GLY A 103 -20.85 6.35 -1.90
N HIS A 104 -20.15 5.39 -2.50
CA HIS A 104 -19.68 5.41 -3.90
C HIS A 104 -18.60 6.43 -4.25
N ALA A 105 -17.98 7.07 -3.26
CA ALA A 105 -16.90 8.04 -3.47
C ALA A 105 -15.71 7.79 -2.53
N VAL A 106 -14.59 8.47 -2.81
CA VAL A 106 -13.56 8.68 -1.79
C VAL A 106 -14.03 9.85 -0.94
N ARG A 107 -14.12 9.65 0.37
CA ARG A 107 -14.54 10.70 1.31
C ARG A 107 -13.59 10.75 2.50
N THR A 108 -13.41 11.96 3.01
CA THR A 108 -12.77 12.28 4.29
C THR A 108 -13.81 13.00 5.12
N ARG A 109 -14.37 12.34 6.14
CA ARG A 109 -15.48 12.91 6.92
C ARG A 109 -15.59 12.27 8.31
N PRO A 110 -16.36 12.86 9.23
CA PRO A 110 -16.65 12.22 10.50
C PRO A 110 -17.32 10.85 10.32
N ARG A 111 -16.86 9.86 11.07
CA ARG A 111 -17.45 8.52 11.10
C ARG A 111 -17.39 7.92 12.50
N SER A 112 -18.46 7.25 12.90
CA SER A 112 -18.48 6.43 14.12
C SER A 112 -17.52 5.25 14.01
N LEU A 113 -16.76 5.00 15.08
CA LEU A 113 -15.93 3.79 15.22
C LEU A 113 -16.68 2.60 15.81
N ALA A 114 -17.98 2.75 16.09
CA ALA A 114 -18.80 1.65 16.61
C ALA A 114 -18.73 0.44 15.67
N GLY A 115 -18.55 -0.75 16.27
CA GLY A 115 -18.44 -2.01 15.52
C GLY A 115 -17.12 -2.16 14.73
N ALA A 116 -16.13 -1.28 14.92
CA ALA A 116 -14.78 -1.55 14.45
C ALA A 116 -14.24 -2.84 15.09
N ILE A 117 -13.66 -3.71 14.28
CA ILE A 117 -13.13 -5.01 14.69
C ILE A 117 -11.61 -4.98 14.91
N ALA A 118 -10.91 -3.95 14.40
CA ALA A 118 -9.49 -3.78 14.59
C ALA A 118 -9.04 -2.33 14.32
N PHE A 119 -7.93 -1.97 14.97
CA PHE A 119 -7.15 -0.76 14.72
C PHE A 119 -5.71 -1.17 14.44
N ARG A 120 -5.18 -0.81 13.28
CA ARG A 120 -3.88 -1.31 12.80
C ARG A 120 -2.93 -0.18 12.44
N ASN A 121 -1.68 -0.31 12.86
CA ASN A 121 -0.60 0.53 12.36
C ASN A 121 -0.15 -0.06 11.02
N ALA A 122 -0.04 0.77 9.99
CA ALA A 122 0.61 0.35 8.75
C ALA A 122 2.07 0.02 9.04
N TYR A 123 2.66 -0.91 8.25
CA TYR A 123 4.11 -1.01 8.22
C TYR A 123 4.66 0.36 7.82
N ALA A 124 5.64 0.87 8.57
CA ALA A 124 6.20 2.20 8.32
C ALA A 124 6.61 2.30 6.84
N SER A 125 6.14 3.34 6.15
CA SER A 125 6.84 3.83 4.98
C SER A 125 8.12 4.48 5.50
N PHE A 126 9.25 3.83 5.26
CA PHE A 126 10.57 4.45 5.44
C PHE A 126 10.71 5.65 4.51
#